data_AF-A0A9D6ZVT6-F1
#
_entry.id   AF-A0A9D6ZVT6-F1
#
_cell.length_a   1.000
_cell.length_b   1.000
_cell.length_c   1.000
_cell.angle_alpha   90.00
_cell.angle_beta   90.00
_cell.angle_gamma   90.00
#
_symmetry.space_group_name_H-M   'P 1'
#
loop_
_entity.id
_entity.type
_entity.pdbx_description
1 polymer ?
#
loop_
_entity_poly.entity_id
_entity_poly.type
_entity_poly.pdbx_seq_one_letter_code
_entity_poly.pdbx_strand_id
1 'polypeptide(L)'
;MQPLPSIPSTPPKKQATPSNNSVLESLRDLGSGVCKTISKDVLAQSATDALSSLFGQPTGGDFKPPQPMVEAFPEHAPLRPGLRRPEVYKPMATVNREEVGIREKLESVRMELKTLAASIKKFNSEVQRAIEDIPAHPGVYHLNFLERLRGIILSIRENIEDSGSWLNLWAGRKQKKKYWGMYKKHGTSFGLSSERNVSTQAG
;
A
#
# COMPACT_ATOMS: atom_id res chain seq x y z
N MET A 1 -31.74 60.09 -28.74
CA MET A 1 -31.27 59.26 -27.61
C MET A 1 -32.14 58.01 -27.58
N GLN A 2 -31.59 56.85 -27.96
CA GLN A 2 -32.27 55.56 -27.92
C GLN A 2 -31.76 54.80 -26.69
N PRO A 3 -32.61 54.16 -25.87
CA PRO A 3 -32.12 53.33 -24.76
C PRO A 3 -31.66 51.96 -25.29
N LEU A 4 -30.47 51.53 -24.86
CA LEU A 4 -29.96 50.18 -25.08
C LEU A 4 -30.84 49.13 -24.39
N PRO A 5 -31.07 47.94 -24.98
CA PRO A 5 -31.72 46.85 -24.29
C PRO A 5 -30.78 46.20 -23.26
N SER A 6 -31.24 46.15 -22.02
CA SER A 6 -30.64 45.49 -20.87
C SER A 6 -30.61 43.96 -21.02
N ILE A 7 -29.46 43.36 -20.76
CA ILE A 7 -29.20 41.91 -20.75
C ILE A 7 -29.90 41.27 -19.52
N PRO A 8 -30.60 40.13 -19.65
CA PRO A 8 -31.19 39.45 -18.50
C PRO A 8 -30.13 38.74 -17.65
N SER A 9 -30.06 39.08 -16.36
CA SER A 9 -29.22 38.37 -15.37
C SER A 9 -29.84 37.01 -15.03
N THR A 10 -29.13 35.93 -15.27
CA THR A 10 -29.48 34.61 -14.75
C THR A 10 -28.97 34.45 -13.31
N PRO A 11 -29.72 33.78 -12.41
CA PRO A 11 -29.33 33.61 -11.02
C PRO A 11 -28.18 32.59 -10.87
N PRO A 12 -27.29 32.74 -9.86
CA PRO A 12 -26.21 31.79 -9.65
C PRO A 12 -26.76 30.42 -9.21
N LYS A 13 -26.49 29.40 -10.03
CA LYS A 13 -26.74 27.99 -9.74
C LYS A 13 -25.87 27.59 -8.53
N LYS A 14 -26.50 27.30 -7.39
CA LYS A 14 -25.86 26.70 -6.21
C LYS A 14 -25.09 25.44 -6.63
N GLN A 15 -23.77 25.51 -6.57
CA GLN A 15 -22.91 24.34 -6.70
C GLN A 15 -22.99 23.56 -5.39
N ALA A 16 -23.55 22.36 -5.45
CA ALA A 16 -23.46 21.41 -4.34
C ALA A 16 -22.00 21.00 -4.18
N THR A 17 -21.47 21.21 -2.98
CA THR A 17 -20.16 20.72 -2.57
C THR A 17 -20.14 19.19 -2.67
N PRO A 18 -19.17 18.56 -3.35
CA PRO A 18 -18.96 17.13 -3.22
C PRO A 18 -18.44 16.85 -1.82
N SER A 19 -19.28 16.26 -0.97
CA SER A 19 -18.91 15.78 0.35
C SER A 19 -17.93 14.62 0.21
N ASN A 20 -16.72 14.77 0.77
CA ASN A 20 -15.68 13.73 0.82
C ASN A 20 -16.00 12.65 1.88
N ASN A 21 -17.15 12.00 1.79
CA ASN A 21 -17.56 10.94 2.73
C ASN A 21 -17.66 9.54 2.09
N SER A 22 -17.43 9.41 0.79
CA SER A 22 -17.67 8.17 0.03
C SER A 22 -16.85 6.96 0.51
N VAL A 23 -15.61 7.15 0.97
CA VAL A 23 -14.74 6.02 1.37
C VAL A 23 -15.12 5.46 2.73
N LEU A 24 -15.46 6.32 3.70
CA LEU A 24 -15.82 5.88 5.05
C LEU A 24 -17.25 5.34 5.10
N GLU A 25 -18.15 5.86 4.27
CA GLU A 25 -19.51 5.35 4.11
C GLU A 25 -19.52 3.95 3.47
N SER A 26 -18.65 3.73 2.46
CA SER A 26 -18.46 2.40 1.84
C SER A 26 -17.90 1.36 2.81
N LEU A 27 -17.05 1.77 3.76
CA LEU A 27 -16.51 0.90 4.82
C LEU A 27 -17.51 0.65 5.94
N ARG A 28 -18.35 1.65 6.26
CA ARG A 28 -19.40 1.54 7.29
C ARG A 28 -20.56 0.65 6.83
N ASP A 29 -20.95 0.72 5.56
CA ASP A 29 -21.99 -0.15 4.99
C ASP A 29 -21.50 -1.59 4.79
N LEU A 30 -20.21 -1.80 4.53
CA LEU A 30 -19.63 -3.16 4.49
C LEU A 30 -19.62 -3.84 5.87
N GLY A 31 -19.55 -3.08 6.96
CA GLY A 31 -19.41 -3.59 8.32
C GLY A 31 -20.74 -3.97 9.00
N SER A 32 -21.87 -3.43 8.56
CA SER A 32 -23.16 -3.61 9.24
C SER A 32 -23.99 -4.78 8.70
N GLY A 33 -23.79 -5.20 7.44
CA GLY A 33 -24.62 -6.19 6.74
C GLY A 33 -24.18 -7.66 6.81
N VAL A 34 -22.91 -7.95 7.17
CA VAL A 34 -22.35 -9.32 7.11
C VAL A 34 -22.28 -9.99 8.50
N CYS A 35 -22.34 -9.21 9.59
CA CYS A 35 -22.09 -9.72 10.94
C CYS A 35 -23.25 -10.50 11.59
N LYS A 36 -24.51 -10.33 11.15
CA LYS A 36 -25.67 -10.90 11.86
C LYS A 36 -26.05 -12.33 11.43
N THR A 37 -25.53 -12.83 10.31
CA THR A 37 -25.91 -14.16 9.78
C THR A 37 -24.78 -15.19 9.87
N ILE A 38 -23.51 -14.78 9.99
CA ILE A 38 -22.36 -15.69 10.04
C ILE A 38 -21.98 -16.06 11.49
N SER A 39 -22.31 -15.19 12.46
CA SER A 39 -21.90 -15.37 13.86
C SER A 39 -22.71 -16.42 14.63
N LYS A 40 -23.96 -16.71 14.24
CA LYS A 40 -24.81 -17.70 14.94
C LYS A 40 -24.60 -19.15 14.48
N ASP A 41 -24.29 -19.39 13.21
CA ASP A 41 -24.22 -20.76 12.66
C ASP A 41 -22.81 -21.36 12.59
N VAL A 42 -21.74 -20.57 12.65
CA VAL A 42 -20.36 -21.08 12.53
C VAL A 42 -19.65 -21.18 13.88
N LEU A 43 -20.04 -20.36 14.85
CA LEU A 43 -19.38 -20.24 16.15
C LEU A 43 -19.69 -21.39 17.11
N ALA A 44 -20.84 -22.06 16.98
CA ALA A 44 -21.26 -23.08 17.93
C ALA A 44 -20.65 -24.47 17.70
N GLN A 45 -20.09 -24.76 16.51
CA GLN A 45 -19.74 -26.16 16.18
C GLN A 45 -18.44 -26.37 15.38
N SER A 46 -17.72 -25.33 14.96
CA SER A 46 -16.53 -25.50 14.08
C SER A 46 -15.23 -24.84 14.55
N ALA A 47 -15.29 -23.80 15.39
CA ALA A 47 -14.08 -23.06 15.78
C ALA A 47 -13.36 -23.64 17.00
N THR A 48 -14.08 -24.36 17.87
CA THR A 48 -13.57 -24.80 19.17
C THR A 48 -12.62 -26.00 19.06
N ASP A 49 -12.92 -26.94 18.16
CA ASP A 49 -12.16 -28.20 18.00
C ASP A 49 -10.87 -28.02 17.16
N ALA A 50 -10.86 -27.01 16.27
CA ALA A 50 -9.71 -26.72 15.41
C ALA A 50 -8.64 -25.87 16.11
N LEU A 51 -9.03 -24.99 17.04
CA LEU A 51 -8.07 -24.18 17.80
C LEU A 51 -7.52 -24.92 19.02
N SER A 52 -8.30 -25.79 19.66
CA SER A 52 -7.84 -26.61 20.79
C SER A 52 -6.81 -27.67 20.39
N SER A 53 -6.90 -28.20 19.16
CA SER A 53 -5.88 -29.10 18.59
C SER A 53 -4.60 -28.38 18.16
N LEU A 54 -4.67 -27.09 17.83
CA LEU A 54 -3.51 -26.28 17.45
C LEU A 54 -2.77 -25.67 18.65
N PHE A 55 -3.50 -25.25 19.69
CA PHE A 55 -2.92 -24.52 20.82
C PHE A 55 -2.69 -25.34 22.09
N GLY A 56 -3.16 -26.59 22.14
CA GLY A 56 -3.09 -27.38 23.35
C GLY A 56 -4.06 -26.84 24.41
N GLN A 57 -4.84 -27.73 25.00
CA GLN A 57 -5.77 -27.39 26.05
C GLN A 57 -4.96 -26.99 27.31
N PRO A 58 -5.23 -25.83 27.96
CA PRO A 58 -4.69 -25.58 29.29
C PRO A 58 -5.42 -26.50 30.27
N THR A 59 -4.91 -27.72 30.43
CA THR A 59 -5.32 -28.65 31.47
C THR A 59 -4.75 -28.18 32.80
N GLY A 60 -5.54 -27.41 33.54
CA GLY A 60 -5.39 -27.32 34.98
C GLY A 60 -5.79 -28.67 35.60
N GLY A 61 -4.83 -29.33 36.24
CA GLY A 61 -5.07 -30.51 37.08
C GLY A 61 -4.54 -31.82 36.49
N ASP A 62 -3.47 -32.31 37.14
CA ASP A 62 -2.91 -33.66 37.13
C ASP A 62 -2.04 -34.11 35.93
N PHE A 63 -0.73 -34.01 36.18
CA PHE A 63 0.34 -34.65 35.41
C PHE A 63 0.14 -36.17 35.37
N LYS A 64 -0.03 -36.72 34.16
CA LYS A 64 0.11 -38.16 33.90
C LYS A 64 1.40 -38.38 33.10
N PRO A 65 2.29 -39.31 33.52
CA PRO A 65 3.59 -39.49 32.87
C PRO A 65 3.44 -39.94 31.40
N PRO A 66 4.40 -39.58 30.53
CA PRO A 66 4.32 -39.81 29.09
C PRO A 66 4.31 -41.30 28.80
N GLN A 67 3.24 -41.78 28.18
CA GLN A 67 3.23 -43.11 27.58
C GLN A 67 4.00 -43.07 26.26
N PRO A 68 4.81 -44.11 25.94
CA PRO A 68 5.48 -44.17 24.66
C PRO A 68 4.42 -44.19 23.55
N MET A 69 4.53 -43.24 22.61
CA MET A 69 3.76 -43.27 21.36
C MET A 69 4.16 -44.53 20.58
N VAL A 70 3.42 -45.61 20.81
CA VAL A 70 3.32 -46.71 19.86
C VAL A 70 2.40 -46.21 18.76
N GLU A 71 2.94 -46.11 17.55
CA GLU A 71 2.19 -45.84 16.32
C GLU A 71 1.01 -46.81 16.21
N ALA A 72 -0.18 -46.33 16.51
CA ALA A 72 -1.41 -46.89 15.97
C ALA A 72 -1.87 -45.90 14.89
N PHE A 73 -1.44 -46.13 13.65
CA PHE A 73 -2.18 -45.59 12.51
C PHE A 73 -3.56 -46.23 12.55
N PRO A 74 -4.67 -45.47 12.75
CA PRO A 74 -5.99 -46.03 12.53
C PRO A 74 -6.14 -46.30 11.03
N GLU A 75 -5.89 -47.55 10.67
CA GLU A 75 -6.29 -48.15 9.39
C GLU A 75 -7.82 -48.00 9.28
N HIS A 76 -8.29 -47.27 8.27
CA HIS A 76 -9.70 -47.03 7.92
C HIS A 76 -10.46 -45.88 8.61
N ALA A 77 -9.87 -44.69 8.72
CA ALA A 77 -10.70 -43.47 8.60
C ALA A 77 -10.96 -43.19 7.10
N PRO A 78 -12.21 -43.12 6.62
CA PRO A 78 -12.46 -42.72 5.23
C PRO A 78 -11.88 -41.33 5.04
N LEU A 79 -10.96 -41.20 4.08
CA LEU A 79 -10.43 -39.92 3.61
C LEU A 79 -11.63 -39.06 3.24
N ARG A 80 -12.03 -38.13 4.12
CA ARG A 80 -13.04 -37.13 3.78
C ARG A 80 -12.47 -36.38 2.59
N PRO A 81 -13.14 -36.38 1.41
CA PRO A 81 -12.69 -35.57 0.30
C PRO A 81 -12.64 -34.13 0.82
N GLY A 82 -11.43 -33.58 0.92
CA GLY A 82 -11.25 -32.21 1.41
C GLY A 82 -12.19 -31.31 0.64
N LEU A 83 -12.98 -30.49 1.37
CA LEU A 83 -13.88 -29.52 0.76
C LEU A 83 -13.07 -28.74 -0.28
N ARG A 84 -13.33 -29.01 -1.56
CA ARG A 84 -12.79 -28.21 -2.65
C ARG A 84 -13.30 -26.81 -2.38
N ARG A 85 -12.39 -25.91 -1.99
CA ARG A 85 -12.65 -24.48 -1.95
C ARG A 85 -13.30 -24.13 -3.30
N PRO A 86 -14.53 -23.59 -3.33
CA PRO A 86 -15.12 -23.19 -4.59
C PRO A 86 -14.19 -22.11 -5.17
N GLU A 87 -13.55 -22.42 -6.29
CA GLU A 87 -12.91 -21.41 -7.12
C GLU A 87 -13.99 -20.40 -7.47
N VAL A 88 -13.86 -19.19 -6.94
CA VAL A 88 -14.71 -18.08 -7.35
C VAL A 88 -14.32 -17.77 -8.78
N TYR A 89 -15.01 -18.39 -9.74
CA TYR A 89 -14.83 -18.16 -11.16
C TYR A 89 -15.25 -16.72 -11.46
N LYS A 90 -14.28 -15.81 -11.47
CA LYS A 90 -14.48 -14.45 -11.97
C LYS A 90 -14.55 -14.55 -13.49
N PRO A 91 -15.61 -14.04 -14.14
CA PRO A 91 -15.70 -14.08 -15.59
C PRO A 91 -14.51 -13.31 -16.19
N MET A 92 -13.76 -13.96 -17.08
CA MET A 92 -12.53 -13.40 -17.68
C MET A 92 -12.72 -12.00 -18.29
N ALA A 93 -13.94 -11.67 -18.74
CA ALA A 93 -14.29 -10.35 -19.26
C ALA A 93 -14.21 -9.22 -18.22
N THR A 94 -14.57 -9.45 -16.95
CA THR A 94 -14.50 -8.42 -15.91
C THR A 94 -13.07 -8.19 -15.45
N VAL A 95 -12.27 -9.27 -15.33
CA VAL A 95 -10.84 -9.19 -14.99
C VAL A 95 -10.07 -8.38 -16.04
N ASN A 96 -10.30 -8.63 -17.32
CA ASN A 96 -9.63 -7.88 -18.39
C ASN A 96 -9.98 -6.38 -18.37
N ARG A 97 -11.23 -6.01 -18.09
CA ARG A 97 -11.65 -4.60 -18.05
C ARG A 97 -11.04 -3.86 -16.85
N GLU A 98 -11.01 -4.51 -15.69
CA GLU A 98 -10.35 -3.97 -14.49
C GLU A 98 -8.83 -3.83 -14.71
N GLU A 99 -8.19 -4.83 -15.30
CA GLU A 99 -6.76 -4.79 -15.61
C GLU A 99 -6.37 -3.68 -16.59
N VAL A 100 -7.16 -3.48 -17.65
CA VAL A 100 -6.91 -2.40 -18.62
C VAL A 100 -7.02 -1.04 -17.95
N GLY A 101 -8.07 -0.80 -17.15
CA GLY A 101 -8.22 0.46 -16.42
C GLY A 101 -7.11 0.72 -15.40
N ILE A 102 -6.54 -0.33 -14.78
CA ILE A 102 -5.38 -0.20 -13.89
C ILE A 102 -4.13 0.17 -14.68
N ARG A 103 -3.89 -0.46 -15.84
CA ARG A 103 -2.72 -0.17 -16.69
C ARG A 103 -2.72 1.27 -17.21
N GLU A 104 -3.88 1.77 -17.64
CA GLU A 104 -4.04 3.15 -18.09
C GLU A 104 -3.73 4.16 -16.98
N LYS A 105 -4.30 3.94 -15.77
CA LYS A 105 -4.02 4.78 -14.60
C LYS A 105 -2.54 4.75 -14.23
N LEU A 106 -1.91 3.58 -14.29
CA LEU A 106 -0.49 3.43 -13.98
C LEU A 106 0.38 4.23 -14.96
N GLU A 107 0.08 4.19 -16.26
CA GLU A 107 0.86 4.93 -17.24
C GLU A 107 0.62 6.45 -17.11
N SER A 108 -0.60 6.89 -16.79
CA SER A 108 -0.88 8.31 -16.46
C SER A 108 -0.02 8.79 -15.30
N VAL A 109 -0.06 8.08 -14.17
CA VAL A 109 0.73 8.40 -12.98
C VAL A 109 2.23 8.38 -13.31
N ARG A 110 2.69 7.44 -14.13
CA ARG A 110 4.09 7.38 -14.55
C ARG A 110 4.50 8.59 -15.39
N MET A 111 3.66 9.05 -16.30
CA MET A 111 3.93 10.25 -17.10
C MET A 111 3.96 11.50 -16.21
N GLU A 112 3.02 11.64 -15.28
CA GLU A 112 3.00 12.73 -14.31
C GLU A 112 4.27 12.77 -13.47
N LEU A 113 4.72 11.61 -12.94
CA LEU A 113 5.96 11.52 -12.18
C LEU A 113 7.20 11.91 -13.01
N LYS A 114 7.26 11.54 -14.30
CA LYS A 114 8.35 11.95 -15.19
C LYS A 114 8.36 13.46 -15.41
N THR A 115 7.19 14.05 -15.66
CA THR A 115 7.04 15.50 -15.84
C THR A 115 7.43 16.24 -14.57
N LEU A 116 6.99 15.76 -13.40
CA LEU A 116 7.36 16.32 -12.10
C LEU A 116 8.88 16.29 -11.88
N ALA A 117 9.54 15.17 -12.17
CA ALA A 117 10.99 15.05 -12.07
C ALA A 117 11.72 16.05 -12.98
N ALA A 118 11.23 16.26 -14.21
CA ALA A 118 11.78 17.27 -15.11
C ALA A 118 11.59 18.70 -14.58
N SER A 119 10.42 19.01 -14.02
CA SER A 119 10.13 20.30 -13.39
C SER A 119 11.03 20.59 -12.19
N ILE A 120 11.30 19.59 -11.34
CA ILE A 120 12.22 19.73 -10.19
C ILE A 120 13.65 20.01 -10.68
N LYS A 121 14.10 19.33 -11.74
CA LYS A 121 15.42 19.60 -12.34
C LYS A 121 15.52 21.03 -12.88
N LYS A 122 14.49 21.51 -13.57
CA LYS A 122 14.42 22.88 -14.08
C LYS A 122 14.42 23.90 -12.94
N PHE A 123 13.60 23.67 -11.91
CA PHE A 123 13.57 24.49 -10.71
C PHE A 123 14.95 24.61 -10.06
N ASN A 124 15.69 23.51 -9.93
CA ASN A 124 17.05 23.55 -9.39
C ASN A 124 17.99 24.46 -10.21
N SER A 125 17.91 24.43 -11.54
CA SER A 125 18.71 25.35 -12.38
C SER A 125 18.28 26.82 -12.25
N GLU A 126 16.98 27.09 -12.09
CA GLU A 126 16.47 28.44 -11.86
C GLU A 126 16.90 28.99 -10.50
N VAL A 127 16.93 28.14 -9.46
CA VAL A 127 17.45 28.48 -8.13
C VAL A 127 18.94 28.82 -8.20
N GLN A 128 19.75 28.01 -8.90
CA GLN A 128 21.18 28.28 -9.07
C GLN A 128 21.41 29.64 -9.75
N ARG A 129 20.68 29.91 -10.83
CA ARG A 129 20.73 31.21 -11.51
C ARG A 129 20.33 32.37 -10.59
N ALA A 130 19.29 32.20 -9.77
CA ALA A 130 18.85 33.24 -8.84
C ALA A 130 19.88 33.54 -7.74
N ILE A 131 20.73 32.56 -7.38
CA ILE A 131 21.85 32.74 -6.44
C ILE A 131 23.02 33.48 -7.14
N GLU A 132 23.27 33.18 -8.41
CA GLU A 132 24.35 33.81 -9.19
C GLU A 132 24.03 35.26 -9.59
N ASP A 133 22.76 35.58 -9.83
CA ASP A 133 22.28 36.90 -10.29
C ASP A 133 22.12 37.94 -9.16
N ILE A 134 22.73 37.70 -7.99
CA ILE A 134 22.65 38.64 -6.87
C ILE A 134 23.51 39.88 -7.20
N PRO A 135 22.93 41.10 -7.23
CA PRO A 135 23.67 42.30 -7.56
C PRO A 135 24.69 42.66 -6.47
N ALA A 136 25.77 43.34 -6.85
CA ALA A 136 26.83 43.79 -5.93
C ALA A 136 26.30 44.68 -4.77
N HIS A 137 25.16 45.35 -4.98
CA HIS A 137 24.48 46.15 -3.97
C HIS A 137 23.03 45.64 -3.77
N PRO A 138 22.83 44.61 -2.93
CA PRO A 138 21.50 44.04 -2.71
C PRO A 138 20.64 44.96 -1.82
N GLY A 139 19.44 45.27 -2.29
CA GLY A 139 18.40 45.95 -1.49
C GLY A 139 17.49 44.97 -0.74
N VAL A 140 16.62 45.51 0.13
CA VAL A 140 15.65 44.75 0.96
C VAL A 140 14.76 43.80 0.14
N TYR A 141 14.45 44.17 -1.10
CA TYR A 141 13.70 43.31 -2.01
C TYR A 141 14.38 41.97 -2.29
N HIS A 142 15.69 41.98 -2.55
CA HIS A 142 16.45 40.77 -2.86
C HIS A 142 16.53 39.85 -1.63
N LEU A 143 16.70 40.43 -0.44
CA LEU A 143 16.66 39.69 0.82
C LEU A 143 15.32 38.97 1.00
N ASN A 144 14.22 39.71 0.92
CA ASN A 144 12.87 39.13 1.07
C ASN A 144 12.58 38.05 0.03
N PHE A 145 13.05 38.23 -1.20
CA PHE A 145 12.93 37.22 -2.26
C PHE A 145 13.68 35.93 -1.89
N LEU A 146 14.95 36.03 -1.49
CA LEU A 146 15.76 34.87 -1.12
C LEU A 146 15.25 34.17 0.15
N GLU A 147 14.72 34.91 1.12
CA GLU A 147 14.09 34.33 2.32
C GLU A 147 12.85 33.50 1.96
N ARG A 148 12.00 34.02 1.08
CA ARG A 148 10.83 33.28 0.58
C ARG A 148 11.26 32.05 -0.22
N LEU A 149 12.25 32.21 -1.09
CA LEU A 149 12.80 31.10 -1.90
C LEU A 149 13.38 30.01 -1.00
N ARG A 150 14.12 30.38 0.05
CA ARG A 150 14.63 29.46 1.06
C ARG A 150 13.51 28.69 1.75
N GLY A 151 12.42 29.36 2.15
CA GLY A 151 11.26 28.71 2.75
C GLY A 151 10.65 27.64 1.85
N ILE A 152 10.47 27.95 0.56
CA ILE A 152 9.93 27.01 -0.43
C ILE A 152 10.86 25.79 -0.60
N ILE A 153 12.17 26.02 -0.74
CA ILE A 153 13.16 24.95 -0.91
C ILE A 153 13.19 24.03 0.32
N LEU A 154 13.07 24.58 1.53
CA LEU A 154 13.00 23.79 2.76
C LEU A 154 11.79 22.84 2.77
N SER A 155 10.60 23.35 2.43
CA SER A 155 9.40 22.50 2.35
C SER A 155 9.53 21.42 1.27
N ILE A 156 10.14 21.74 0.11
CA ILE A 156 10.38 20.73 -0.94
C ILE A 156 11.35 19.66 -0.44
N ARG A 157 12.41 20.06 0.27
CA ARG A 157 13.41 19.13 0.81
C ARG A 157 12.79 18.12 1.77
N GLU A 158 11.98 18.57 2.71
CA GLU A 158 11.26 17.71 3.65
C GLU A 158 10.42 16.66 2.93
N ASN A 159 9.62 17.09 1.95
CA ASN A 159 8.80 16.18 1.14
C ASN A 159 9.64 15.16 0.34
N ILE A 160 10.82 15.55 -0.15
CA ILE A 160 11.74 14.66 -0.86
C ILE A 160 12.34 13.62 0.09
N GLU A 161 12.75 14.02 1.29
CA GLU A 161 13.33 13.12 2.30
C GLU A 161 12.29 12.06 2.77
N ASP A 162 11.05 12.49 3.01
CA ASP A 162 9.94 11.59 3.35
C ASP A 162 9.62 10.61 2.20
N SER A 163 9.52 11.13 0.98
CA SER A 163 9.27 10.32 -0.22
C SER A 163 10.41 9.34 -0.49
N GLY A 164 11.66 9.76 -0.27
CA GLY A 164 12.86 8.93 -0.40
C GLY A 164 12.84 7.75 0.56
N SER A 165 12.41 7.97 1.80
CA SER A 165 12.24 6.91 2.80
C SER A 165 11.22 5.86 2.34
N TRP A 166 10.07 6.30 1.81
CA TRP A 166 9.06 5.39 1.26
C TRP A 166 9.58 4.59 0.04
N LEU A 167 10.29 5.25 -0.88
CA LEU A 167 10.89 4.61 -2.05
C LEU A 167 11.95 3.57 -1.66
N ASN A 168 12.78 3.87 -0.66
CA ASN A 168 13.80 2.95 -0.15
C ASN A 168 13.16 1.71 0.47
N LEU A 169 12.10 1.87 1.26
CA LEU A 169 11.34 0.74 1.81
C LEU A 169 10.73 -0.13 0.71
N TRP A 170 10.18 0.50 -0.34
CA TRP A 170 9.63 -0.21 -1.49
C TRP A 170 10.69 -0.99 -2.27
N ALA A 171 11.84 -0.36 -2.56
CA ALA A 171 12.96 -0.98 -3.25
C ALA A 171 13.56 -2.14 -2.43
N GLY A 172 13.71 -1.97 -1.13
CA GLY A 172 14.19 -3.01 -0.21
C GLY A 172 13.27 -4.24 -0.19
N ARG A 173 11.94 -4.04 -0.18
CA ARG A 173 10.98 -5.16 -0.31
C ARG A 173 11.14 -5.90 -1.64
N LYS A 174 11.37 -5.20 -2.75
CA LYS A 174 11.62 -5.81 -4.07
C LYS A 174 12.90 -6.66 -4.07
N GLN A 175 13.98 -6.17 -3.46
CA GLN A 175 15.23 -6.93 -3.32
C GLN A 175 15.05 -8.19 -2.47
N LYS A 176 14.36 -8.09 -1.32
CA LYS A 176 14.03 -9.26 -0.49
C LYS A 176 13.21 -10.29 -1.26
N LYS A 177 12.22 -9.86 -2.06
CA LYS A 177 11.46 -10.77 -2.94
C LYS A 177 12.35 -11.48 -3.96
N LYS A 178 13.31 -10.76 -4.56
CA LYS A 178 14.29 -11.35 -5.48
C LYS A 178 15.17 -12.39 -4.79
N TYR A 179 15.65 -12.10 -3.58
CA TYR A 179 16.42 -13.03 -2.76
C TYR A 179 15.63 -14.33 -2.50
N TRP A 180 14.39 -14.23 -2.02
CA TRP A 180 13.54 -15.39 -1.77
C TRP A 180 13.21 -16.18 -3.04
N GLY A 181 13.08 -15.50 -4.19
CA GLY A 181 12.93 -16.16 -5.49
C GLY A 181 14.14 -17.00 -5.87
N MET A 182 15.36 -16.51 -5.63
CA MET A 182 16.59 -17.24 -5.89
C MET A 182 16.82 -18.38 -4.87
N TYR A 183 16.51 -18.13 -3.59
CA TYR A 183 16.55 -19.15 -2.54
C TYR A 183 15.62 -20.33 -2.86
N LYS A 184 14.40 -20.07 -3.34
CA LYS A 184 13.49 -21.14 -3.78
C LYS A 184 14.02 -21.96 -4.96
N LYS A 185 14.79 -21.35 -5.87
CA LYS A 185 15.33 -22.02 -7.06
C LYS A 185 16.58 -22.85 -6.78
N HIS A 186 17.47 -22.32 -5.95
CA HIS A 186 18.81 -22.88 -5.72
C HIS A 186 18.97 -23.51 -4.32
N GLY A 187 17.93 -23.43 -3.49
CA GLY A 187 17.87 -24.09 -2.19
C GLY A 187 18.87 -23.56 -1.17
N THR A 188 19.19 -24.41 -0.20
CA THR A 188 20.10 -24.10 0.92
C THR A 188 21.52 -23.77 0.48
N SER A 189 21.98 -24.29 -0.67
CA SER A 189 23.28 -23.93 -1.26
C SER A 189 23.40 -22.43 -1.55
N PHE A 190 22.33 -21.80 -2.05
CA PHE A 190 22.30 -20.35 -2.32
C PHE A 190 22.23 -19.50 -1.05
N GLY A 191 21.58 -20.01 0.00
CA GLY A 191 21.49 -19.33 1.29
C GLY A 191 22.77 -19.43 2.12
N LEU A 192 23.44 -20.58 2.08
CA LEU A 192 24.66 -20.89 2.86
C LEU A 192 25.96 -20.56 2.14
N SER A 193 25.89 -20.01 0.92
CA SER A 193 27.09 -19.58 0.18
C SER A 193 27.88 -18.57 1.02
N SER A 194 29.14 -18.90 1.29
CA SER A 194 30.04 -18.17 2.22
C SER A 194 30.13 -16.67 1.89
N GLU A 195 30.04 -16.33 0.60
CA GLU A 195 30.04 -14.97 0.07
C GLU A 195 28.85 -14.11 0.56
N ARG A 196 27.71 -14.74 0.87
CA ARG A 196 26.45 -14.06 1.15
C ARG A 196 26.11 -14.04 2.64
N ASN A 197 26.57 -15.02 3.41
CA ASN A 197 26.46 -15.02 4.89
C ASN A 197 27.11 -13.78 5.50
N VAL A 198 28.25 -13.35 4.97
CA VAL A 198 28.94 -12.12 5.41
C VAL A 198 28.10 -10.87 5.13
N SER A 199 27.37 -10.83 4.00
CA SER A 199 26.52 -9.69 3.65
C SER A 199 25.19 -9.63 4.40
N THR A 200 24.65 -10.78 4.85
CA THR A 200 23.42 -10.82 5.65
C THR A 200 23.66 -10.69 7.15
N GLN A 201 24.88 -10.96 7.61
CA GLN A 201 25.25 -10.89 9.03
C GLN A 201 25.85 -9.53 9.43
N ALA A 202 26.36 -8.76 8.46
CA ALA A 202 26.98 -7.45 8.70
C ALA A 202 26.05 -6.23 8.49
N GLY A 203 24.73 -6.46 8.37
CA GLY A 203 23.72 -5.42 8.10
C GLY A 203 22.65 -5.32 9.17
#